data_AF-A0A6G4ZVE9-F1
#
_entry.id   AF-A0A6G4ZVE9-F1
#
_cell.length_a   1.000
_cell.length_b   1.000
_cell.length_c   1.000
_cell.angle_alpha   90.00
_cell.angle_beta   90.00
_cell.angle_gamma   90.00
#
_symmetry.space_group_name_H-M   'P 1'
#
loop_
_entity.id
_entity.type
_entity.pdbx_description
1 polymer ?
#
loop_
_entity_poly.entity_id
_entity_poly.type
_entity_poly.pdbx_seq_one_letter_code
_entity_poly.pdbx_strand_id
1 'polypeptide(L)' 'MDLKGKKAFIAGIGDDQGYGWAIAKALAEAGCEILVGTWTPILKIFTTS' A
#
# COMPACT_ATOMS: atom_id res chain seq x y z
N MET A 1 -10.59 8.27 -11.26
CA MET A 1 -9.28 8.44 -11.95
C MET A 1 -8.89 7.08 -12.47
N ASP A 2 -8.36 6.96 -13.69
CA ASP A 2 -7.81 5.70 -14.21
C ASP A 2 -6.29 5.71 -14.05
N LEU A 3 -5.77 4.79 -13.24
CA LEU A 3 -4.33 4.62 -12.96
C LEU A 3 -3.80 3.28 -13.47
N LYS A 4 -4.52 2.59 -14.36
CA LYS A 4 -4.05 1.33 -14.96
C LYS A 4 -2.68 1.51 -15.61
N GLY A 5 -1.80 0.55 -15.36
CA GLY A 5 -0.42 0.56 -15.88
C GLY A 5 0.51 1.53 -15.16
N LYS A 6 0.06 2.26 -14.14
CA LYS A 6 0.93 3.06 -13.25
C LYS A 6 1.31 2.25 -12.02
N LYS A 7 2.44 2.64 -11.41
CA LYS A 7 2.94 2.10 -10.16
C LYS A 7 3.04 3.20 -9.12
N ALA A 8 2.64 2.92 -7.89
CA ALA A 8 2.76 3.83 -6.76
C ALA A 8 3.53 3.17 -5.62
N PHE A 9 4.51 3.88 -5.06
CA PHE A 9 5.21 3.48 -3.84
C PHE A 9 4.68 4.28 -2.66
N ILE A 10 4.21 3.59 -1.62
CA ILE A 10 3.63 4.20 -0.43
C ILE A 10 4.50 3.84 0.77
N ALA A 11 5.19 4.85 1.32
CA ALA A 11 5.98 4.71 2.52
C ALA A 11 5.15 5.01 3.77
N GLY A 12 5.15 4.09 4.75
CA GLY A 12 4.49 4.29 6.05
C GLY A 12 3.15 3.56 6.21
N ILE A 13 2.97 2.39 5.60
CA ILE A 13 1.83 1.52 5.90
C ILE A 13 2.24 0.51 6.97
N GLY A 14 1.53 0.49 8.10
CA GLY A 14 1.81 -0.42 9.21
C GLY A 14 0.60 -1.20 9.76
N ASP A 15 -0.60 -0.90 9.26
CA ASP A 15 -1.89 -1.47 9.66
C ASP A 15 -2.93 -1.11 8.59
N ASP A 16 -4.18 -1.57 8.76
CA ASP A 16 -5.30 -1.40 7.84
C ASP A 16 -6.28 -0.27 8.22
N GLN A 17 -5.98 0.50 9.28
CA GLN A 17 -6.81 1.60 9.79
C GLN A 17 -6.18 2.98 9.51
N GLY A 18 -4.88 3.03 9.26
CA GLY A 18 -4.14 4.26 8.96
C GLY A 18 -4.39 4.85 7.57
N TYR A 19 -4.02 6.11 7.39
CA TYR A 19 -4.16 6.82 6.11
C TYR A 19 -3.34 6.18 4.97
N GLY A 20 -2.16 5.63 5.27
CA GLY A 20 -1.35 4.96 4.27
C GLY A 20 -2.10 3.81 3.58
N TRP A 21 -2.87 3.03 4.37
CA TRP A 21 -3.73 1.98 3.85
C TRP A 21 -4.92 2.52 3.07
N ALA A 22 -5.59 3.55 3.57
CA ALA A 22 -6.71 4.19 2.87
C ALA A 22 -6.29 4.73 1.48
N ILE A 23 -5.11 5.36 1.41
CA ILE A 23 -4.52 5.85 0.15
C ILE A 23 -4.18 4.67 -0.77
N ALA A 24 -3.53 3.62 -0.26
CA ALA A 24 -3.20 2.43 -1.03
C ALA A 24 -4.45 1.79 -1.66
N LYS A 25 -5.52 1.67 -0.87
CA LYS A 25 -6.80 1.13 -1.33
C LYS A 25 -7.40 1.98 -2.44
N ALA A 26 -7.49 3.29 -2.26
CA ALA A 26 -8.04 4.19 -3.29
C ALA A 26 -7.25 4.15 -4.61
N LEU A 27 -5.92 4.06 -4.54
CA LEU A 27 -5.06 3.94 -5.72
C LEU A 27 -5.18 2.57 -6.40
N ALA A 28 -5.29 1.49 -5.62
CA ALA A 28 -5.52 0.15 -6.13
C ALA A 28 -6.89 0.02 -6.81
N GLU A 29 -7.95 0.61 -6.24
CA GLU A 29 -9.30 0.67 -6.83
C GLU A 29 -9.32 1.45 -8.15
N ALA A 30 -8.41 2.42 -8.31
CA ALA A 30 -8.18 3.13 -9.58
C ALA A 30 -7.33 2.33 -10.60
N GLY A 31 -6.88 1.11 -10.27
CA GLY A 31 -6.12 0.21 -11.14
C GLY A 31 -4.60 0.36 -11.07
N CYS A 32 -4.07 1.07 -10.07
CA CYS A 32 -2.63 1.24 -9.88
C CYS A 32 -1.99 -0.01 -9.26
N GLU A 33 -0.78 -0.38 -9.68
CA GLU A 33 0.04 -1.38 -8.98
C GLU A 33 0.70 -0.71 -7.76
N ILE A 34 0.53 -1.31 -6.58
CA ILE A 34 1.00 -0.72 -5.31
C ILE A 34 2.24 -1.44 -4.80
N LEU A 35 3.28 -0.66 -4.50
CA LEU A 35 4.47 -1.08 -3.77
C LEU A 35 4.40 -0.47 -2.37
N VAL A 36 4.56 -1.30 -1.34
CA VAL A 36 4.43 -0.87 0.06
C VAL A 36 5.82 -0.80 0.71
N GLY A 37 6.14 0.36 1.27
CA GLY A 37 7.24 0.55 2.20
C GLY A 37 6.72 0.56 3.63
N THR A 38 7.07 -0.45 4.41
CA THR A 38 6.70 -0.55 5.83
C THR A 38 7.93 -0.42 6.73
N TRP A 39 7.71 -0.08 7.99
CA TRP A 39 8.79 0.00 8.97
C TRP A 39 9.31 -1.41 9.31
N THR A 40 10.63 -1.60 9.35
CA THR A 40 11.26 -2.93 9.45
C THR A 40 10.71 -3.80 10.60
N PRO A 41 10.46 -3.30 11.83
CA PRO A 41 9.94 -4.11 12.93
C PRO A 41 8.54 -4.69 12.72
N ILE A 42 7.75 -4.09 11.83
CA ILE A 42 6.37 -4.51 11.54
C ILE A 42 6.26 -5.25 10.20
N LEU A 43 7.36 -5.45 9.47
CA LEU A 43 7.39 -6.18 8.20
C LEU A 43 6.70 -7.55 8.26
N LYS A 44 6.77 -8.22 9.41
CA LYS A 44 6.15 -9.53 9.67
C LYS A 44 4.65 -9.60 9.32
N ILE A 45 3.92 -8.49 9.40
CA ILE A 45 2.48 -8.47 9.08
C ILE A 45 2.20 -8.70 7.59
N PHE A 46 3.18 -8.44 6.72
CA PHE A 46 3.07 -8.61 5.25
C PHE A 46 3.76 -9.87 4.73
N THR A 47 4.60 -10.52 5.54
CA THR A 47 5.39 -11.69 5.14
C THR A 47 4.93 -12.99 5.80
N THR A 48 3.77 -12.97 6.47
CA THR A 48 3.17 -14.17 7.07
C THR A 48 2.31 -14.87 6.02
N SER A 49 2.59 -16.16 5.78
CA SER A 49 1.91 -17.03 4.80
C SER A 49 0.69 -17.74 5.37
#